data_AF-A0A561B7B3-F1
#
_entry.id   AF-A0A561B7B3-F1
#
_cell.length_a   1.000
_cell.length_b   1.000
_cell.length_c   1.000
_cell.angle_alpha   90.00
_cell.angle_beta   90.00
_cell.angle_gamma   90.00
#
_symmetry.space_group_name_H-M   'P 1'
#
loop_
_entity.id
_entity.type
_entity.pdbx_description
1 polymer ?
#
loop_
_entity_poly.entity_id
_entity_poly.type
_entity_poly.pdbx_seq_one_letter_code
_entity_poly.pdbx_strand_id
1 'polypeptide(L)'
;MQDESGEASARTDPLDELDAQLARLRNVADELRGARGTPVLTGNQVELIEHGPTLLRAYERLQEDARREVRVLDRPPYVTPPSTQQALELQRLQAGIGYRAIYGTEVFESEDIMGVLPELQTAGERSRVIAQVPMKMAIGDDDTALIGLTTRSPSEHYLLIRSSGLLDGLIATFEMLWALAVPMPGLPFSGELPGLRPHDRDILLLLAGGATDDMISRRLQISPRTTQRRVRALMESLGAQTRFQAGVQAARRRWI
;
A
#
# COMPACT_ATOMS: atom_id res chain seq x y z
N MET A 1 -13.31 -4.21 -85.95
CA MET A 1 -11.87 -4.36 -85.64
C MET A 1 -11.48 -3.09 -84.90
N GLN A 2 -11.86 -3.05 -83.62
CA GLN A 2 -10.98 -3.19 -82.45
C GLN A 2 -10.34 -1.85 -82.09
N ASP A 3 -10.94 -1.22 -81.09
CA ASP A 3 -10.33 -0.18 -80.26
C ASP A 3 -10.49 -0.68 -78.82
N GLU A 4 -9.46 -1.36 -78.30
CA GLU A 4 -9.34 -1.76 -76.90
C GLU A 4 -8.14 -1.00 -76.32
N SER A 5 -8.40 0.25 -75.96
CA SER A 5 -7.54 1.04 -75.09
C SER A 5 -7.52 0.40 -73.70
N GLY A 6 -6.42 -0.28 -73.38
CA GLY A 6 -6.16 -0.87 -72.08
C GLY A 6 -5.98 0.20 -70.99
N GLU A 7 -6.96 0.31 -70.11
CA GLU A 7 -6.76 0.88 -68.77
C GLU A 7 -5.93 -0.11 -67.95
N ALA A 8 -4.62 0.09 -67.95
CA ALA A 8 -3.72 -0.53 -66.98
C ALA A 8 -3.99 0.08 -65.59
N SER A 9 -4.99 -0.45 -64.90
CA SER A 9 -5.26 -0.17 -63.49
C SER A 9 -4.04 -0.63 -62.69
N ALA A 10 -3.22 0.33 -62.27
CA ALA A 10 -2.11 0.14 -61.33
C ALA A 10 -2.69 -0.33 -60.00
N ARG A 11 -2.83 -1.65 -59.86
CA ARG A 11 -3.31 -2.30 -58.65
C ARG A 11 -2.15 -2.30 -57.66
N THR A 12 -2.12 -1.30 -56.78
CA THR A 12 -1.17 -1.19 -55.67
C THR A 12 -1.10 -2.51 -54.93
N ASP A 13 0.10 -3.01 -54.67
CA ASP A 13 0.30 -4.26 -53.94
C ASP A 13 -0.27 -4.08 -52.52
N PRO A 14 -1.18 -4.95 -52.06
CA PRO A 14 -1.71 -4.90 -50.70
C PRO A 14 -0.63 -4.84 -49.60
N LEU A 15 0.57 -5.37 -49.87
CA LEU A 15 1.71 -5.30 -48.96
C LEU A 15 2.34 -3.91 -48.90
N ASP A 16 2.48 -3.23 -50.05
CA ASP A 16 2.98 -1.84 -50.11
C ASP A 16 2.02 -0.87 -49.42
N GLU A 17 0.72 -1.13 -49.54
CA GLU A 17 -0.32 -0.33 -48.89
C GLU A 17 -0.33 -0.53 -47.37
N LEU A 18 -0.10 -1.76 -46.90
CA LEU A 18 0.05 -2.08 -45.48
C LEU A 18 1.33 -1.47 -44.88
N ASP A 19 2.46 -1.55 -45.59
CA ASP A 19 3.72 -0.95 -45.15
C ASP A 19 3.64 0.58 -45.09
N ALA A 20 2.96 1.20 -46.06
CA ALA A 20 2.69 2.63 -46.04
C ALA A 20 1.75 3.04 -44.89
N GLN A 21 0.76 2.21 -44.54
CA GLN A 21 -0.09 2.43 -43.38
C GLN A 21 0.66 2.28 -42.06
N LEU A 22 1.54 1.27 -41.93
CA LEU A 22 2.39 1.08 -40.76
C LEU A 22 3.41 2.21 -40.58
N ALA A 23 4.00 2.70 -41.67
CA ALA A 23 4.90 3.85 -41.64
C ALA A 23 4.17 5.13 -41.18
N ARG A 24 2.93 5.36 -41.65
CA ARG A 24 2.10 6.47 -41.18
C ARG A 24 1.75 6.37 -39.69
N LEU A 25 1.38 5.19 -39.21
CA LEU A 25 1.11 4.96 -37.79
C LEU A 25 2.36 5.18 -36.91
N ARG A 26 3.53 4.75 -37.38
CA ARG A 26 4.81 5.02 -36.69
C ARG A 26 5.13 6.51 -36.64
N ASN A 27 4.96 7.24 -37.74
CA ASN A 27 5.19 8.67 -37.79
C ASN A 27 4.25 9.45 -36.85
N VAL A 28 2.96 9.13 -36.83
CA VAL A 28 2.01 9.75 -35.89
C VAL A 28 2.36 9.41 -34.44
N ALA A 29 2.79 8.17 -34.17
CA ALA A 29 3.26 7.77 -32.84
C ALA A 29 4.55 8.52 -32.44
N ASP A 30 5.47 8.74 -33.36
CA ASP A 30 6.72 9.49 -33.13
C ASP A 30 6.47 10.99 -32.96
N GLU A 31 5.53 11.59 -33.69
CA GLU A 31 5.11 12.98 -33.55
C GLU A 31 4.42 13.22 -32.20
N LEU A 32 3.59 12.29 -31.75
CA LEU A 32 3.01 12.30 -30.40
C LEU A 32 4.05 12.07 -29.30
N ARG A 33 5.12 11.30 -29.57
CA ARG A 33 6.27 11.16 -28.64
C ARG A 33 7.10 12.44 -28.59
N GLY A 34 7.28 13.15 -29.70
CA GLY A 34 8.06 14.40 -29.77
C GLY A 34 7.44 15.56 -28.97
N ALA A 35 6.13 15.53 -28.74
CA ALA A 35 5.42 16.46 -27.86
C ALA A 35 5.46 16.07 -26.37
N ARG A 36 5.98 14.88 -26.04
CA ARG A 36 6.13 14.37 -24.67
C ARG A 36 7.62 14.30 -24.31
N GLY A 37 7.96 14.46 -23.03
CA GLY A 37 9.35 14.34 -22.56
C GLY A 37 9.95 12.96 -22.89
N THR A 38 11.28 12.85 -22.85
CA THR A 38 11.98 11.59 -23.12
C THR A 38 11.47 10.49 -22.18
N PRO A 39 10.97 9.35 -22.70
CA PRO A 39 10.51 8.24 -21.85
C PRO A 39 11.68 7.69 -21.03
N VAL A 40 11.60 7.84 -19.72
CA VAL A 40 12.59 7.25 -18.78
C VAL A 40 12.24 5.79 -18.47
N LEU A 41 10.97 5.44 -18.63
CA LEU A 41 10.45 4.08 -18.47
C LEU A 41 10.28 3.44 -19.84
N THR A 42 10.68 2.18 -19.94
CA THR A 42 10.72 1.39 -21.18
C THR A 42 9.71 0.25 -21.15
N GLY A 43 9.13 -0.08 -22.30
CA GLY A 43 8.25 -1.24 -22.45
C GLY A 43 6.98 -1.18 -21.58
N ASN A 44 6.75 -2.24 -20.81
CA ASN A 44 5.59 -2.44 -19.94
C ASN A 44 5.91 -2.24 -18.44
N GLN A 45 6.89 -1.38 -18.13
CA GLN A 45 7.32 -1.09 -16.75
C GLN A 45 6.24 -0.41 -15.90
N VAL A 46 5.28 0.28 -16.53
CA VAL A 46 4.13 0.90 -15.84
C VAL A 46 2.87 0.62 -16.65
N GLU A 47 1.86 0.07 -15.98
CA GLU A 47 0.56 -0.27 -16.55
C GLU A 47 -0.56 0.29 -15.67
N LEU A 48 -1.58 0.89 -16.29
CA LEU A 48 -2.75 1.43 -15.59
C LEU A 48 -3.83 0.35 -15.45
N ILE A 49 -4.29 0.13 -14.23
CA ILE A 49 -5.40 -0.75 -13.88
C ILE A 49 -6.60 0.12 -13.48
N GLU A 50 -7.64 0.11 -14.32
CA GLU A 50 -8.85 0.93 -14.12
C GLU A 50 -10.02 0.16 -13.45
N HIS A 51 -9.94 -1.17 -13.44
CA HIS A 51 -11.06 -2.04 -13.06
C HIS A 51 -10.77 -2.81 -11.77
N GLY A 52 -11.71 -2.76 -10.80
CA GLY A 52 -11.59 -3.41 -9.49
C GLY A 52 -11.26 -4.91 -9.53
N PRO A 53 -11.92 -5.75 -10.36
CA PRO A 53 -11.58 -7.17 -10.45
C PRO A 53 -10.16 -7.43 -10.98
N THR A 54 -9.66 -6.57 -11.87
CA THR A 54 -8.29 -6.66 -12.39
C THR A 54 -7.28 -6.28 -11.30
N LEU A 55 -7.59 -5.28 -10.48
CA LEU A 55 -6.79 -4.92 -9.32
C LEU A 55 -6.66 -6.08 -8.32
N LEU A 56 -7.78 -6.71 -7.95
CA LEU A 56 -7.77 -7.82 -6.99
C LEU A 56 -6.89 -8.96 -7.48
N ARG A 57 -7.04 -9.37 -8.74
CA ARG A 57 -6.18 -10.39 -9.34
C ARG A 57 -4.72 -9.96 -9.42
N ALA A 58 -4.44 -8.70 -9.73
CA ALA A 58 -3.07 -8.19 -9.74
C ALA A 58 -2.44 -8.23 -8.34
N TYR A 59 -3.22 -7.91 -7.30
CA TYR A 59 -2.76 -7.95 -5.92
C TYR A 59 -2.56 -9.39 -5.42
N GLU A 60 -3.49 -10.30 -5.71
CA GLU A 60 -3.35 -11.73 -5.44
C GLU A 60 -2.09 -12.27 -6.12
N ARG A 61 -1.91 -11.95 -7.40
CA ARG A 61 -0.75 -12.39 -8.17
C ARG A 61 0.57 -11.87 -7.59
N LEU A 62 0.61 -10.61 -7.17
CA LEU A 62 1.77 -10.02 -6.50
C LEU A 62 2.14 -10.81 -5.24
N GLN A 63 1.16 -11.21 -4.43
CA GLN A 63 1.40 -12.02 -3.22
C GLN A 63 1.84 -13.45 -3.55
N GLU A 64 1.24 -14.08 -4.55
CA GLU A 64 1.59 -15.43 -5.01
C GLU A 64 3.01 -15.51 -5.58
N ASP A 65 3.42 -14.50 -6.36
CA ASP A 65 4.71 -14.45 -7.03
C ASP A 65 5.86 -14.04 -6.09
N ALA A 66 5.58 -13.31 -5.00
CA ALA A 66 6.58 -12.86 -4.04
C ALA A 66 7.29 -14.04 -3.33
N ARG A 67 8.61 -14.12 -3.44
CA ARG A 67 9.42 -15.24 -2.94
C ARG A 67 10.09 -14.97 -1.61
N ARG A 68 10.23 -13.71 -1.22
CA ARG A 68 10.94 -13.29 0.00
C ARG A 68 10.04 -12.47 0.90
N GLU A 69 9.43 -11.41 0.37
CA GLU A 69 8.56 -10.56 1.16
C GLU A 69 7.47 -9.84 0.37
N VAL A 70 6.40 -9.48 1.10
CA VAL A 70 5.37 -8.54 0.67
C VAL A 70 5.37 -7.36 1.62
N ARG A 71 5.37 -6.15 1.05
CA ARG A 71 5.37 -4.88 1.78
C ARG A 71 4.12 -4.08 1.44
N VAL A 72 3.35 -3.64 2.43
CA VAL A 72 2.05 -3.01 2.21
C VAL A 72 1.93 -1.69 2.97
N LEU A 73 1.53 -0.63 2.26
CA LEU A 73 0.94 0.58 2.84
C LEU A 73 -0.57 0.46 2.71
N ASP A 74 -1.25 0.27 3.83
CA ASP A 74 -2.67 -0.03 3.86
C ASP A 74 -3.50 1.06 4.54
N ARG A 75 -4.63 1.40 3.92
CA ARG A 75 -5.62 2.33 4.45
C ARG A 75 -6.97 2.17 3.76
N PRO A 76 -8.11 2.48 4.42
CA PRO A 76 -9.41 2.57 3.77
C PRO A 76 -9.47 3.71 2.73
N PRO A 77 -10.45 3.69 1.79
CA PRO A 77 -11.56 2.73 1.65
C PRO A 77 -11.15 1.44 0.93
N TYR A 78 -11.69 0.27 1.29
CA TYR A 78 -11.33 -0.99 0.62
C TYR A 78 -12.28 -1.35 -0.52
N VAL A 79 -11.74 -1.90 -1.62
CA VAL A 79 -12.53 -2.40 -2.76
C VAL A 79 -13.31 -3.66 -2.38
N THR A 80 -12.70 -4.51 -1.56
CA THR A 80 -13.30 -5.71 -0.96
C THR A 80 -13.04 -5.73 0.53
N PRO A 81 -13.85 -6.43 1.33
CA PRO A 81 -13.56 -6.63 2.74
C PRO A 81 -12.13 -7.17 2.95
N PRO A 82 -11.33 -6.62 3.87
CA PRO A 82 -9.96 -7.09 4.16
C PRO A 82 -9.87 -8.60 4.43
N SER A 83 -10.90 -9.17 5.06
CA SER A 83 -11.04 -10.61 5.29
C SER A 83 -11.01 -11.48 4.04
N THR A 84 -11.30 -10.90 2.86
CA THR A 84 -11.31 -11.63 1.59
C THR A 84 -9.90 -12.06 1.17
N GLN A 85 -8.87 -11.30 1.55
CA GLN A 85 -7.47 -11.57 1.16
C GLN A 85 -6.67 -12.23 2.30
N GLN A 86 -7.24 -12.27 3.51
CA GLN A 86 -6.60 -12.80 4.71
C GLN A 86 -6.14 -14.25 4.55
N ALA A 87 -6.94 -15.10 3.89
CA ALA A 87 -6.61 -16.52 3.72
C ALA A 87 -5.33 -16.72 2.88
N LEU A 88 -5.17 -15.94 1.82
CA LEU A 88 -3.97 -15.99 0.98
C LEU A 88 -2.76 -15.49 1.78
N GLU A 89 -2.88 -14.35 2.46
CA GLU A 89 -1.80 -13.80 3.28
C GLU A 89 -1.33 -14.78 4.36
N LEU A 90 -2.26 -15.40 5.10
CA LEU A 90 -1.95 -16.44 6.08
C LEU A 90 -1.23 -17.63 5.45
N GLN A 91 -1.67 -18.09 4.27
CA GLN A 91 -1.02 -19.15 3.54
C GLN A 91 0.42 -18.78 3.16
N ARG A 92 0.66 -17.54 2.70
CA ARG A 92 2.00 -17.05 2.33
C ARG A 92 2.91 -16.92 3.56
N LEU A 93 2.39 -16.38 4.66
CA LEU A 93 3.09 -16.30 5.96
C LEU A 93 3.52 -17.69 6.45
N GLN A 94 2.62 -18.68 6.41
CA GLN A 94 2.91 -20.07 6.78
C GLN A 94 3.96 -20.71 5.86
N ALA A 95 4.03 -20.30 4.59
CA ALA A 95 5.07 -20.70 3.65
C ALA A 95 6.41 -19.99 3.89
N GLY A 96 6.52 -19.11 4.88
CA GLY A 96 7.75 -18.41 5.27
C GLY A 96 8.01 -17.11 4.52
N ILE A 97 7.04 -16.60 3.74
CA ILE A 97 7.15 -15.29 3.09
C ILE A 97 7.00 -14.20 4.15
N GLY A 98 7.93 -13.24 4.18
CA GLY A 98 7.86 -12.13 5.13
C GLY A 98 6.76 -11.14 4.75
N TYR A 99 5.92 -10.73 5.71
CA TYR A 99 5.00 -9.61 5.51
C TYR A 99 5.37 -8.43 6.40
N ARG A 100 5.36 -7.24 5.81
CA ARG A 100 5.51 -5.96 6.50
C ARG A 100 4.38 -5.03 6.08
N ALA A 101 3.48 -4.72 7.00
CA ALA A 101 2.35 -3.84 6.73
C ALA A 101 2.44 -2.55 7.58
N ILE A 102 2.19 -1.41 6.94
CA ILE A 102 2.03 -0.11 7.60
C ILE A 102 0.60 0.34 7.39
N TYR A 103 -0.12 0.49 8.50
CA TYR A 103 -1.51 0.90 8.52
C TYR A 103 -1.65 2.39 8.86
N GLY A 104 -2.64 3.06 8.27
CA GLY A 104 -3.12 4.35 8.76
C GLY A 104 -3.92 4.21 10.06
N THR A 105 -4.05 5.27 10.85
CA THR A 105 -4.88 5.25 12.09
C THR A 105 -6.33 4.90 11.86
N GLU A 106 -6.82 5.13 10.66
CA GLU A 106 -8.20 4.86 10.25
C GLU A 106 -8.57 3.39 10.44
N VAL A 107 -7.58 2.48 10.50
CA VAL A 107 -7.85 1.06 10.71
C VAL A 107 -8.43 0.75 12.07
N PHE A 108 -8.16 1.55 13.11
CA PHE A 108 -8.74 1.34 14.43
C PHE A 108 -10.25 1.62 14.47
N GLU A 109 -10.79 2.28 13.44
CA GLU A 109 -12.23 2.54 13.29
C GLU A 109 -12.94 1.41 12.54
N SER A 110 -12.20 0.51 11.89
CA SER A 110 -12.74 -0.60 11.11
C SER A 110 -12.72 -1.91 11.91
N GLU A 111 -13.90 -2.40 12.27
CA GLU A 111 -14.04 -3.70 12.94
C GLU A 111 -13.53 -4.86 12.07
N ASP A 112 -13.73 -4.80 10.75
CA ASP A 112 -13.27 -5.83 9.81
C ASP A 112 -11.74 -5.99 9.83
N ILE A 113 -11.00 -4.88 9.80
CA ILE A 113 -9.52 -4.92 9.86
C ILE A 113 -9.06 -5.38 11.25
N MET A 114 -9.66 -4.81 12.29
CA MET A 114 -9.30 -5.15 13.67
C MET A 114 -9.62 -6.61 14.01
N GLY A 115 -10.54 -7.25 13.29
CA GLY A 115 -10.86 -8.67 13.41
C GLY A 115 -9.79 -9.60 12.84
N VAL A 116 -9.10 -9.19 11.76
CA VAL A 116 -8.13 -10.06 11.05
C VAL A 116 -6.68 -9.87 11.52
N LEU A 117 -6.31 -8.67 11.97
CA LEU A 117 -4.94 -8.33 12.36
C LEU A 117 -4.32 -9.25 13.43
N PRO A 118 -5.04 -9.65 14.52
CA PRO A 118 -4.43 -10.50 15.54
C PRO A 118 -3.95 -11.85 15.00
N GLU A 119 -4.69 -12.42 14.05
CA GLU A 119 -4.33 -13.70 13.43
C GLU A 119 -3.12 -13.55 12.51
N LEU A 120 -3.10 -12.50 11.68
CA LEU A 120 -1.96 -12.19 10.80
C LEU A 120 -0.67 -11.94 11.60
N GLN A 121 -0.76 -11.17 12.68
CA GLN A 121 0.36 -10.93 13.59
C GLN A 121 0.87 -12.22 14.24
N THR A 122 -0.05 -13.11 14.64
CA THR A 122 0.30 -14.42 15.21
C THR A 122 0.99 -15.30 14.17
N ALA A 123 0.58 -15.21 12.91
CA ALA A 123 1.20 -15.91 11.79
C ALA A 123 2.56 -15.33 11.37
N GLY A 124 2.98 -14.19 11.92
CA GLY A 124 4.30 -13.59 11.72
C GLY A 124 4.32 -12.30 10.90
N GLU A 125 3.15 -11.73 10.58
CA GLU A 125 3.08 -10.41 9.97
C GLU A 125 3.69 -9.36 10.90
N ARG A 126 4.57 -8.52 10.36
CA ARG A 126 5.10 -7.37 11.09
C ARG A 126 4.24 -6.16 10.75
N SER A 127 3.32 -5.81 11.66
CA SER A 127 2.44 -4.66 11.51
C SER A 127 3.00 -3.41 12.20
N ARG A 128 2.93 -2.27 11.54
CA ARG A 128 3.20 -0.95 12.08
C ARG A 128 2.06 0.02 11.77
N VAL A 129 1.98 1.12 12.51
CA VAL A 129 0.99 2.18 12.32
C VAL A 129 1.67 3.54 12.18
N ILE A 130 1.10 4.38 11.33
CA ILE A 130 1.48 5.78 11.14
C ILE A 130 0.23 6.65 11.09
N ALA A 131 0.33 7.91 11.52
CA ALA A 131 -0.80 8.83 11.57
C ALA A 131 -1.51 9.01 10.22
N GLN A 132 -0.74 9.02 9.12
CA GLN A 132 -1.32 9.14 7.79
C GLN A 132 -0.48 8.37 6.77
N VAL A 133 -1.13 7.42 6.10
CA VAL A 133 -0.54 6.72 4.95
C VAL A 133 -0.81 7.56 3.69
N PRO A 134 0.23 7.96 2.94
CA PRO A 134 0.06 8.90 1.82
C PRO A 134 -0.69 8.29 0.63
N MET A 135 -0.55 6.98 0.41
CA MET A 135 -1.14 6.24 -0.71
C MET A 135 -1.22 4.76 -0.35
N LYS A 136 -2.15 4.04 -0.98
CA LYS A 136 -2.12 2.58 -0.93
C LYS A 136 -1.00 2.07 -1.81
N MET A 137 -0.23 1.14 -1.29
CA MET A 137 0.88 0.55 -2.04
C MET A 137 1.11 -0.88 -1.59
N ALA A 138 1.37 -1.78 -2.53
CA ALA A 138 1.84 -3.11 -2.24
C ALA A 138 3.08 -3.38 -3.08
N ILE A 139 4.10 -4.03 -2.52
CA ILE A 139 5.33 -4.39 -3.21
C ILE A 139 5.58 -5.87 -2.96
N GLY A 140 5.72 -6.65 -4.02
CA GLY A 140 6.17 -8.03 -3.98
C GLY A 140 7.64 -8.08 -4.32
N ASP A 141 8.45 -8.60 -3.39
CA ASP A 141 9.91 -8.61 -3.48
C ASP A 141 10.45 -7.24 -3.93
N ASP A 142 11.40 -7.20 -4.89
CA ASP A 142 11.96 -5.98 -5.45
C ASP A 142 11.66 -5.87 -6.96
N ASP A 143 10.59 -6.52 -7.44
CA ASP A 143 10.30 -6.62 -8.88
C ASP A 143 8.94 -6.04 -9.30
N THR A 144 7.98 -5.94 -8.38
CA THR A 144 6.62 -5.54 -8.71
C THR A 144 6.01 -4.71 -7.59
N ALA A 145 5.34 -3.62 -7.95
CA ALA A 145 4.51 -2.83 -7.05
C ALA A 145 3.14 -2.51 -7.65
N LEU A 146 2.15 -2.39 -6.79
CA LEU A 146 0.85 -1.80 -7.07
C LEU A 146 0.72 -0.52 -6.26
N ILE A 147 0.34 0.59 -6.89
CA ILE A 147 0.15 1.88 -6.21
C ILE A 147 -1.20 2.50 -6.61
N GLY A 148 -1.99 2.91 -5.63
CA GLY A 148 -3.26 3.60 -5.85
C GLY A 148 -3.05 5.08 -6.18
N LEU A 149 -3.61 5.55 -7.30
CA LEU A 149 -3.43 6.91 -7.83
C LEU A 149 -4.35 7.96 -7.21
N THR A 150 -5.40 7.58 -6.49
CA THR A 150 -6.32 8.56 -5.91
C THR A 150 -6.63 8.25 -4.45
N THR A 151 -6.71 9.31 -3.65
CA THR A 151 -7.17 9.25 -2.26
C THR A 151 -8.62 9.70 -2.10
N ARG A 152 -9.31 10.04 -3.20
CA ARG A 152 -10.53 10.86 -3.19
C ARG A 152 -11.68 10.40 -4.10
N SER A 153 -11.51 9.37 -4.93
CA SER A 153 -12.58 8.84 -5.80
C SER A 153 -12.81 7.35 -5.58
N PRO A 154 -14.05 6.84 -5.65
CA PRO A 154 -14.36 5.40 -5.59
C PRO A 154 -13.75 4.60 -6.76
N SER A 155 -13.43 5.28 -7.88
CA SER A 155 -12.65 4.71 -8.98
C SER A 155 -11.16 4.81 -8.65
N GLU A 156 -10.71 3.91 -7.77
CA GLU A 156 -9.29 3.76 -7.49
C GLU A 156 -8.58 3.18 -8.72
N HIS A 157 -7.98 4.05 -9.52
CA HIS A 157 -7.03 3.65 -10.54
C HIS A 157 -5.73 3.23 -9.85
N TYR A 158 -5.15 2.12 -10.29
CA TYR A 158 -3.87 1.64 -9.78
C TYR A 158 -2.83 1.60 -10.88
N LEU A 159 -1.57 1.82 -10.54
CA LEU A 159 -0.46 1.50 -11.43
C LEU A 159 0.17 0.19 -10.97
N LEU A 160 0.32 -0.74 -11.90
CA LEU A 160 1.24 -1.85 -11.79
C LEU A 160 2.60 -1.39 -12.30
N ILE A 161 3.59 -1.45 -11.43
CA ILE A 161 4.95 -0.98 -11.69
C ILE A 161 5.87 -2.18 -11.58
N ARG A 162 6.71 -2.40 -12.59
CA ARG A 162 7.71 -3.46 -12.62
C ARG A 162 9.11 -2.89 -12.35
N SER A 163 10.10 -3.78 -12.21
CA SER A 163 11.52 -3.44 -12.03
C SER A 163 11.96 -2.24 -12.88
N SER A 164 12.26 -1.14 -12.22
CA SER A 164 12.64 0.15 -12.78
C SER A 164 13.15 1.08 -11.68
N GLY A 165 13.81 2.18 -12.03
CA GLY A 165 14.21 3.19 -11.05
C GLY A 165 13.02 3.83 -10.31
N LEU A 166 11.81 3.77 -10.89
CA LEU A 166 10.58 4.16 -10.19
C LEU A 166 10.25 3.20 -9.05
N LEU A 167 10.35 1.88 -9.29
CA LEU A 167 10.15 0.88 -8.25
C LEU A 167 11.17 1.05 -7.11
N ASP A 168 12.43 1.31 -7.43
CA ASP A 168 13.48 1.57 -6.42
C ASP A 168 13.09 2.75 -5.51
N GLY A 169 12.54 3.82 -6.10
CA GLY A 169 12.03 4.97 -5.35
C GLY A 169 10.83 4.65 -4.46
N LEU A 170 9.92 3.78 -4.90
CA LEU A 170 8.78 3.31 -4.11
C LEU A 170 9.22 2.41 -2.95
N ILE A 171 10.19 1.52 -3.20
CA ILE A 171 10.83 0.72 -2.17
C ILE A 171 11.46 1.62 -1.11
N ALA A 172 12.26 2.60 -1.51
CA ALA A 172 12.87 3.55 -0.58
C ALA A 172 11.82 4.33 0.22
N THR A 173 10.72 4.72 -0.41
CA THR A 173 9.58 5.38 0.26
C THR A 173 8.98 4.48 1.33
N PHE A 174 8.76 3.19 1.04
CA PHE A 174 8.28 2.23 2.03
C PHE A 174 9.25 2.12 3.21
N GLU A 175 10.54 1.93 2.97
CA GLU A 175 11.53 1.76 4.04
C GLU A 175 11.64 3.01 4.94
N MET A 176 11.52 4.20 4.35
CA MET A 176 11.47 5.45 5.12
C MET A 176 10.22 5.50 6.01
N LEU A 177 9.04 5.19 5.47
CA LEU A 177 7.81 5.16 6.25
C LEU A 177 7.86 4.06 7.32
N TRP A 178 8.45 2.91 7.00
CA TRP A 178 8.64 1.80 7.94
C TRP A 178 9.48 2.23 9.14
N ALA A 179 10.58 2.95 8.91
CA ALA A 179 11.43 3.47 9.97
C ALA A 179 10.72 4.50 10.87
N LEU A 180 9.76 5.26 10.32
CA LEU A 180 8.97 6.26 11.05
C LEU A 180 7.75 5.67 11.77
N ALA A 181 7.19 4.59 11.25
CA ALA A 181 6.01 3.95 11.80
C ALA A 181 6.32 3.22 13.11
N VAL A 182 5.34 3.19 14.02
CA VAL A 182 5.47 2.52 15.31
C VAL A 182 4.84 1.13 15.26
N PRO A 183 5.30 0.16 16.07
CA PRO A 183 4.66 -1.16 16.12
C PRO A 183 3.15 -1.07 16.37
N MET A 184 2.36 -1.87 15.65
CA MET A 184 0.91 -1.93 15.87
C MET A 184 0.60 -2.66 17.19
N PRO A 185 -0.23 -2.09 18.09
CA PRO A 185 -0.65 -2.77 19.31
C PRO A 185 -1.62 -3.93 18.99
N GLY A 186 -1.22 -5.17 19.31
CA GLY A 186 -2.06 -6.34 19.02
C GLY A 186 -1.58 -7.67 19.61
N LEU A 187 -0.29 -7.82 19.90
CA LEU A 187 0.22 -8.93 20.71
C LEU A 187 0.66 -8.43 22.09
N PRO A 188 0.37 -9.16 23.18
CA PRO A 188 0.97 -8.88 24.48
C PRO A 188 2.48 -9.00 24.33
N PHE A 189 3.17 -7.88 24.44
CA PHE A 189 4.62 -7.88 24.52
C PHE A 189 5.02 -8.55 25.83
N SER A 190 5.80 -9.62 25.74
CA SER A 190 6.26 -10.41 26.88
C SER A 190 7.35 -9.72 27.73
N GLY A 191 7.77 -8.51 27.35
CA GLY A 191 8.66 -7.71 28.18
C GLY A 191 7.89 -6.97 29.25
N GLU A 192 7.96 -7.45 30.50
CA GLU A 192 7.68 -6.62 31.66
C GLU A 192 8.62 -5.40 31.62
N LEU A 193 8.09 -4.22 31.30
CA LEU A 193 8.78 -2.97 31.50
C LEU A 193 8.52 -2.54 32.95
N PRO A 194 9.53 -2.49 33.83
CA PRO A 194 9.34 -2.11 35.21
C PRO A 194 8.69 -0.72 35.29
N GLY A 195 7.44 -0.66 35.79
CA GLY A 195 6.74 0.60 36.10
C GLY A 195 5.63 1.03 35.15
N LEU A 196 5.37 0.35 34.03
CA LEU A 196 4.21 0.61 33.17
C LEU A 196 3.11 -0.43 33.43
N ARG A 197 1.87 0.04 33.59
CA ARG A 197 0.72 -0.88 33.61
C ARG A 197 0.51 -1.45 32.19
N PRO A 198 0.02 -2.69 32.04
CA PRO A 198 -0.22 -3.29 30.73
C PRO A 198 -1.02 -2.38 29.78
N HIS A 199 -2.13 -1.81 30.26
CA HIS A 199 -2.94 -0.87 29.47
C HIS A 199 -2.24 0.44 29.12
N ASP A 200 -1.30 0.93 29.92
CA ASP A 200 -0.63 2.20 29.64
C ASP A 200 0.27 2.09 28.39
N ARG A 201 0.90 0.92 28.19
CA ARG A 201 1.69 0.64 27.00
C ARG A 201 0.82 0.62 25.75
N ASP A 202 -0.32 -0.06 25.80
CA ASP A 202 -1.25 -0.09 24.67
C ASP A 202 -1.81 1.30 24.35
N ILE A 203 -2.13 2.09 25.38
CA ILE A 203 -2.51 3.50 25.20
C ILE A 203 -1.38 4.27 24.50
N LEU A 204 -0.12 4.08 24.87
CA LEU A 204 1.01 4.77 24.24
C LEU A 204 1.23 4.35 22.78
N LEU A 205 1.12 3.06 22.46
CA LEU A 205 1.16 2.57 21.08
C LEU A 205 0.04 3.17 20.24
N LEU A 206 -1.18 3.21 20.77
CA LEU A 206 -2.34 3.81 20.11
C LEU A 206 -2.17 5.32 19.91
N LEU A 207 -1.71 6.05 20.93
CA LEU A 207 -1.41 7.49 20.85
C LEU A 207 -0.29 7.79 19.85
N ALA A 208 0.74 6.94 19.80
CA ALA A 208 1.85 7.05 18.86
C ALA A 208 1.39 6.81 17.42
N GLY A 209 0.46 5.87 17.22
CA GLY A 209 -0.24 5.70 15.97
C GLY A 209 -1.03 6.92 15.58
N GLY A 210 -1.62 7.64 16.56
CA GLY A 210 -2.47 8.82 16.34
C GLY A 210 -3.95 8.57 16.68
N ALA A 211 -4.26 7.47 17.36
CA ALA A 211 -5.60 7.14 17.78
C ALA A 211 -6.19 8.20 18.73
N THR A 212 -7.50 8.43 18.58
CA THR A 212 -8.28 9.30 19.46
C THR A 212 -8.65 8.60 20.78
N ASP A 213 -9.04 9.38 21.78
CA ASP A 213 -9.46 8.83 23.08
C ASP A 213 -10.68 7.89 22.95
N ASP A 214 -11.57 8.15 21.98
CA ASP A 214 -12.72 7.28 21.68
C ASP A 214 -12.28 5.95 21.06
N MET A 215 -11.34 5.97 20.11
CA MET A 215 -10.76 4.76 19.53
C MET A 215 -10.05 3.92 20.60
N ILE A 216 -9.28 4.56 21.48
CA ILE A 216 -8.58 3.90 22.60
C ILE A 216 -9.59 3.28 23.59
N SER A 217 -10.65 4.02 23.94
CA SER A 217 -11.72 3.56 24.84
C SER A 217 -12.37 2.29 24.32
N ARG A 218 -12.75 2.27 23.03
CA ARG A 218 -13.36 1.10 22.38
C ARG A 218 -12.39 -0.07 22.33
N ARG A 219 -11.15 0.16 21.87
CA ARG A 219 -10.13 -0.89 21.69
C ARG A 219 -9.77 -1.61 22.99
N LEU A 220 -9.64 -0.87 24.09
CA LEU A 220 -9.24 -1.41 25.39
C LEU A 220 -10.42 -1.75 26.30
N GLN A 221 -11.66 -1.57 25.84
CA GLN A 221 -12.88 -1.81 26.60
C GLN A 221 -12.91 -1.08 27.96
N ILE A 222 -12.42 0.17 27.99
CA ILE A 222 -12.42 1.04 29.18
C ILE A 222 -13.25 2.29 28.95
N SER A 223 -13.77 2.91 30.02
CA SER A 223 -14.63 4.10 29.87
C SER A 223 -13.87 5.33 29.33
N PRO A 224 -14.53 6.24 28.58
CA PRO A 224 -13.89 7.44 28.03
C PRO A 224 -13.19 8.30 29.10
N ARG A 225 -13.81 8.42 30.28
CA ARG A 225 -13.21 9.12 31.44
C ARG A 225 -11.92 8.44 31.92
N THR A 226 -11.88 7.11 31.91
CA THR A 226 -10.66 6.36 32.26
C THR A 226 -9.59 6.57 31.21
N THR A 227 -9.93 6.51 29.92
CA THR A 227 -9.01 6.81 28.82
C THR A 227 -8.40 8.20 28.96
N GLN A 228 -9.21 9.24 29.06
CA GLN A 228 -8.73 10.63 29.19
C GLN A 228 -7.81 10.80 30.39
N ARG A 229 -8.18 10.24 31.55
CA ARG A 229 -7.35 10.28 32.76
C ARG A 229 -6.00 9.59 32.55
N ARG A 230 -5.99 8.43 31.89
CA ARG A 230 -4.77 7.64 31.61
C ARG A 230 -3.88 8.33 30.60
N VAL A 231 -4.44 8.79 29.47
CA VAL A 231 -3.73 9.56 28.43
C VAL A 231 -3.07 10.79 29.05
N ARG A 232 -3.80 11.56 29.86
CA ARG A 232 -3.25 12.73 30.54
C ARG A 232 -2.08 12.37 31.46
N ALA A 233 -2.24 11.35 32.30
CA ALA A 233 -1.17 10.90 33.20
C ALA A 233 0.08 10.44 32.43
N LEU A 234 -0.12 9.76 31.30
CA LEU A 234 0.97 9.31 30.44
C LEU A 234 1.69 10.48 29.77
N MET A 235 0.94 11.43 29.19
CA MET A 235 1.50 12.65 28.61
C MET A 235 2.29 13.47 29.64
N GLU A 236 1.75 13.64 30.86
CA GLU A 236 2.43 14.31 31.97
C GLU A 236 3.74 13.58 32.33
N SER A 237 3.71 12.25 32.49
CA SER A 237 4.91 11.46 32.82
C SER A 237 5.99 11.48 31.71
N LEU A 238 5.57 11.64 30.46
CA LEU A 238 6.44 11.73 29.29
C LEU A 238 6.94 13.14 29.00
N GLY A 239 6.40 14.16 29.70
CA GLY A 239 6.67 15.57 29.39
C GLY A 239 6.19 15.96 27.99
N ALA A 240 5.13 15.30 27.51
CA ALA A 240 4.60 15.48 26.17
C ALA A 240 3.45 16.49 26.16
N GLN A 241 3.54 17.47 25.26
CA GLN A 241 2.49 18.48 25.04
C GLN A 241 1.49 18.04 23.97
N THR A 242 1.88 17.10 23.10
CA THR A 242 1.00 16.52 22.08
C THR A 242 0.98 15.00 22.18
N ARG A 243 -0.11 14.38 21.71
CA ARG A 243 -0.26 12.91 21.69
C ARG A 243 0.85 12.24 20.88
N PHE A 244 1.18 12.82 19.73
CA PHE A 244 2.31 12.38 18.90
C PHE A 244 3.64 12.47 19.66
N GLN A 245 3.90 13.58 20.38
CA GLN A 245 5.10 13.70 21.21
C GLN A 245 5.13 12.62 22.30
N ALA A 246 3.98 12.26 22.89
CA ALA A 246 3.91 11.19 23.87
C ALA A 246 4.33 9.86 23.26
N GLY A 247 3.86 9.54 22.06
CA GLY A 247 4.29 8.36 21.31
C GLY A 247 5.79 8.33 21.02
N VAL A 248 6.34 9.43 20.48
CA VAL A 248 7.78 9.55 20.19
C VAL A 248 8.63 9.43 21.46
N GLN A 249 8.22 10.06 22.56
CA GLN A 249 8.93 9.98 23.84
C GLN A 249 8.84 8.58 24.45
N ALA A 250 7.71 7.91 24.33
CA ALA A 250 7.55 6.52 24.76
C ALA A 250 8.51 5.60 24.01
N ALA A 251 8.62 5.72 22.68
CA ALA A 251 9.57 4.94 21.88
C ALA A 251 11.02 5.23 22.27
N ARG A 252 11.40 6.51 22.46
CA ARG A 252 12.75 6.89 22.91
C ARG A 252 13.12 6.32 24.28
N ARG A 253 12.16 6.24 25.19
CA ARG A 253 12.32 5.65 26.53
C ARG A 253 12.18 4.12 26.53
N ARG A 254 12.00 3.50 25.36
CA ARG A 254 11.74 2.06 25.18
C ARG A 254 10.54 1.56 25.98
N TRP A 255 9.53 2.42 26.12
CA TRP A 255 8.25 2.08 26.71
C TRP A 255 7.37 1.30 25.72
N ILE A 256 7.65 1.48 24.42
CA ILE A 256 7.01 0.85 23.27
C ILE A 256 8.05 0.49 22.21
#